data_AF-A0A2J6HVC7-F1
#
_entry.id   AF-A0A2J6HVC7-F1
#
_cell.length_a   1.000
_cell.length_b   1.000
_cell.length_c   1.000
_cell.angle_alpha   90.00
_cell.angle_beta   90.00
_cell.angle_gamma   90.00
#
_symmetry.space_group_name_H-M   'P 1'
#
loop_
_entity.id
_entity.type
_entity.pdbx_description
1 polymer ?
#
loop_
_entity_poly.entity_id
_entity_poly.type
_entity_poly.pdbx_seq_one_letter_code
_entity_poly.pdbx_strand_id
1 'polypeptide(L)'
;MKKVTLLLVISFLTMGLLAQNRGTAPLARGEKQINFGAGIYQKGIPAYFSVDFALHKDVTLTPEVHAVFPFPGEKFKGGFMMKADYHWNYLIGIPANYDFYAGARAGVSFGEDIYPDLGIQVGGRWYWSSVWGMNLELAAGTGFGFTFGLSVKL
;
A
#
# COMPACT_ATOMS: atom_id res chain seq x y z
N MET A 1 13.29 31.24 -5.77
CA MET A 1 12.95 29.82 -5.58
C MET A 1 11.92 29.60 -4.45
N LYS A 2 12.18 29.99 -3.20
CA LYS A 2 11.25 29.78 -2.07
C LYS A 2 9.81 30.30 -2.29
N LYS A 3 9.64 31.45 -2.95
CA LYS A 3 8.32 32.02 -3.27
C LYS A 3 7.56 31.22 -4.33
N VAL A 4 8.27 30.64 -5.31
CA VAL A 4 7.69 29.77 -6.35
C VAL A 4 7.31 28.41 -5.75
N THR A 5 8.15 27.86 -4.87
CA THR A 5 7.83 26.65 -4.10
C THR A 5 6.59 26.85 -3.23
N LEU A 6 6.48 28.00 -2.54
CA LEU A 6 5.32 28.33 -1.72
C LEU A 6 4.05 28.49 -2.57
N LEU A 7 4.14 29.16 -3.73
CA LEU A 7 3.03 29.28 -4.68
C LEU A 7 2.59 27.90 -5.21
N LEU A 8 3.52 27.01 -5.53
CA LEU A 8 3.23 25.65 -5.96
C LEU A 8 2.51 24.85 -4.86
N VAL A 9 2.99 24.93 -3.61
CA VAL A 9 2.36 24.29 -2.45
C VAL A 9 0.95 24.83 -2.23
N ILE A 10 0.76 26.15 -2.28
CA ILE A 10 -0.56 26.79 -2.13
C ILE A 10 -1.49 26.38 -3.27
N SER A 11 -1.02 26.35 -4.52
CA SER A 11 -1.83 25.90 -5.65
C SER A 11 -2.26 24.44 -5.50
N PHE A 12 -1.37 23.55 -5.03
CA PHE A 12 -1.68 22.15 -4.73
C PHE A 12 -2.74 22.03 -3.62
N LEU A 13 -2.62 22.83 -2.56
CA LEU A 13 -3.58 22.85 -1.45
C LEU A 13 -4.95 23.39 -1.90
N THR A 14 -4.99 24.42 -2.75
CA THR A 14 -6.24 25.02 -3.23
C THR A 14 -6.99 24.12 -4.22
N MET A 15 -6.30 23.29 -4.99
CA MET A 15 -6.93 22.27 -5.85
C MET A 15 -7.61 21.17 -5.01
N GLY A 16 -7.08 20.84 -3.82
CA GLY A 16 -7.70 19.89 -2.89
C GLY A 16 -8.99 20.41 -2.23
N LEU A 17 -9.09 21.73 -1.98
CA LEU A 17 -10.26 22.33 -1.30
C LEU A 17 -11.51 22.48 -2.21
N LEU A 18 -11.32 22.52 -3.54
CA LEU A 18 -12.40 22.65 -4.52
C LEU A 18 -12.97 21.29 -4.97
N ALA A 19 -12.37 20.18 -4.54
CA ALA A 19 -12.78 18.82 -4.89
C ALA A 19 -13.66 18.14 -3.82
N GLN A 20 -14.46 18.92 -3.06
CA GLN A 20 -15.38 18.41 -2.03
C GLN A 20 -16.59 17.64 -2.60
N ASN A 21 -16.34 16.66 -3.47
CA ASN A 21 -17.13 15.44 -3.41
C ASN A 21 -16.81 14.79 -2.07
N ARG A 22 -17.84 14.39 -1.32
CA ARG A 22 -17.67 13.53 -0.15
C ARG A 22 -16.77 12.39 -0.60
N GLY A 23 -15.56 12.30 -0.03
CA GLY A 23 -14.61 11.27 -0.46
C GLY A 23 -15.27 9.90 -0.41
N THR A 24 -14.81 8.99 -1.25
CA THR A 24 -15.49 7.69 -1.41
C THR A 24 -14.47 6.59 -1.20
N ALA A 25 -14.82 5.61 -0.36
CA ALA A 25 -13.98 4.42 -0.23
C ALA A 25 -13.83 3.75 -1.60
N PRO A 26 -12.63 3.35 -1.99
CA PRO A 26 -12.44 2.52 -3.16
C PRO A 26 -13.07 1.13 -2.98
N LEU A 27 -13.18 0.66 -1.72
CA LEU A 27 -13.79 -0.59 -1.32
C LEU A 27 -14.86 -0.33 -0.25
N ALA A 28 -16.11 -0.68 -0.53
CA ALA A 28 -17.18 -0.67 0.47
C ALA A 28 -16.98 -1.78 1.50
N ARG A 29 -17.62 -1.64 2.66
CA ARG A 29 -17.55 -2.64 3.74
C ARG A 29 -17.97 -4.02 3.22
N GLY A 30 -17.11 -5.02 3.42
CA GLY A 30 -17.32 -6.40 2.97
C GLY A 30 -16.79 -6.69 1.56
N GLU A 31 -16.45 -5.67 0.78
CA GLU A 31 -15.73 -5.86 -0.48
C GLU A 31 -14.29 -6.31 -0.23
N LYS A 32 -13.72 -6.92 -1.26
CA LYS A 32 -12.39 -7.52 -1.22
C LYS A 32 -11.58 -7.06 -2.41
N GLN A 33 -10.28 -7.06 -2.25
CA GLN A 33 -9.34 -6.74 -3.31
C GLN A 33 -8.14 -7.66 -3.23
N ILE A 34 -7.67 -8.12 -4.37
CA ILE A 34 -6.40 -8.85 -4.48
C ILE A 34 -5.32 -7.86 -4.88
N ASN A 35 -4.16 -7.90 -4.23
CA ASN A 35 -2.98 -7.15 -4.65
C ASN A 35 -1.80 -8.09 -4.85
N PHE A 36 -1.06 -7.90 -5.93
CA PHE A 36 0.16 -8.65 -6.20
C PHE A 36 1.13 -7.80 -6.99
N GLY A 37 2.41 -8.06 -6.80
CA GLY A 37 3.43 -7.26 -7.47
C GLY A 37 4.82 -7.61 -7.02
N ALA A 38 5.73 -6.68 -7.27
CA ALA A 38 7.13 -6.79 -6.94
C ALA A 38 7.62 -5.51 -6.25
N GLY A 39 8.91 -5.43 -6.00
CA GLY A 39 9.50 -4.27 -5.36
C GLY A 39 11.01 -4.21 -5.51
N ILE A 40 11.62 -3.35 -4.71
CA ILE A 40 13.06 -3.13 -4.70
C ILE A 40 13.58 -3.45 -3.31
N TYR A 41 14.61 -4.30 -3.26
CA TYR A 41 15.33 -4.62 -2.05
C TYR A 41 16.79 -4.90 -2.35
N GLN A 42 17.64 -4.60 -1.37
CA GLN A 42 19.08 -4.64 -1.55
C GLN A 42 19.61 -6.05 -1.88
N LYS A 43 18.92 -7.11 -1.43
CA LYS A 43 19.39 -8.50 -1.52
C LYS A 43 18.66 -9.34 -2.56
N GLY A 44 17.75 -8.75 -3.34
CA GLY A 44 16.97 -9.49 -4.31
C GLY A 44 15.72 -8.78 -4.77
N ILE A 45 14.92 -9.48 -5.56
CA ILE A 45 13.65 -8.99 -6.09
C ILE A 45 12.51 -9.58 -5.23
N PRO A 46 11.82 -8.77 -4.42
CA PRO A 46 10.61 -9.23 -3.74
C PRO A 46 9.46 -9.41 -4.72
N ALA A 47 8.63 -10.41 -4.45
CA ALA A 47 7.29 -10.55 -4.97
C ALA A 47 6.33 -10.76 -3.79
N TYR A 48 5.12 -10.22 -3.92
CA TYR A 48 4.10 -10.34 -2.89
C TYR A 48 2.73 -10.65 -3.49
N PHE A 49 1.88 -11.26 -2.68
CA PHE A 49 0.48 -11.49 -2.94
C PHE A 49 -0.31 -11.24 -1.65
N SER A 50 -1.43 -10.55 -1.74
CA SER A 50 -2.26 -10.20 -0.58
C SER A 50 -3.73 -10.05 -0.95
N VAL A 51 -4.59 -10.12 0.07
CA VAL A 51 -6.03 -9.92 -0.07
C VAL A 51 -6.51 -8.92 0.97
N ASP A 52 -7.01 -7.77 0.52
CA ASP A 52 -7.61 -6.77 1.39
C ASP A 52 -9.06 -7.16 1.71
N PHE A 53 -9.42 -7.09 2.99
CA PHE A 53 -10.79 -7.18 3.46
C PHE A 53 -11.22 -5.83 4.06
N ALA A 54 -12.20 -5.17 3.45
CA ALA A 54 -12.73 -3.89 3.94
C ALA A 54 -13.62 -4.11 5.17
N LEU A 55 -13.04 -3.97 6.37
CA LEU A 55 -13.76 -4.12 7.64
C LEU A 55 -14.60 -2.88 7.96
N HIS A 56 -14.12 -1.72 7.53
CA HIS A 56 -14.76 -0.41 7.65
C HIS A 56 -14.55 0.37 6.36
N LYS A 57 -15.33 1.44 6.15
CA LYS A 57 -15.17 2.33 4.99
C LYS A 57 -13.79 3.00 4.90
N ASP A 58 -13.03 3.02 6.00
CA ASP A 58 -11.70 3.62 6.08
C ASP A 58 -10.64 2.60 6.54
N VAL A 59 -10.98 1.32 6.76
CA VAL A 59 -10.03 0.35 7.33
C VAL A 59 -10.11 -0.98 6.59
N THR A 60 -8.95 -1.45 6.15
CA THR A 60 -8.76 -2.79 5.61
C THR A 60 -7.88 -3.64 6.54
N LEU A 61 -8.13 -4.95 6.52
CA LEU A 61 -7.26 -5.96 7.11
C LEU A 61 -6.79 -6.88 6.00
N THR A 62 -5.48 -7.09 5.91
CA THR A 62 -4.85 -7.68 4.73
C THR A 62 -3.85 -8.76 5.13
N PRO A 63 -4.19 -10.05 5.00
CA PRO A 63 -3.19 -11.10 4.92
C PRO A 63 -2.34 -10.95 3.64
N GLU A 64 -1.03 -11.10 3.79
CA GLU A 64 -0.02 -11.02 2.74
C GLU A 64 0.97 -12.17 2.87
N VAL A 65 1.37 -12.74 1.74
CA VAL A 65 2.53 -13.60 1.61
C VAL A 65 3.55 -12.93 0.69
N HIS A 66 4.82 -13.07 1.00
CA HIS A 66 5.88 -12.52 0.16
C HIS A 66 7.08 -13.48 0.09
N ALA A 67 7.83 -13.35 -1.01
CA ALA A 67 9.06 -14.08 -1.26
C ALA A 67 10.09 -13.16 -1.91
N VAL A 68 11.36 -13.42 -1.66
CA VAL A 68 12.48 -12.63 -2.15
C VAL A 68 13.33 -13.54 -3.00
N PHE A 69 13.38 -13.26 -4.29
CA PHE A 69 14.26 -13.96 -5.23
C PHE A 69 15.67 -13.37 -5.08
N PRO A 70 16.62 -14.13 -4.50
CA PRO A 70 17.90 -13.58 -4.11
C PRO A 70 18.79 -13.29 -5.32
N PHE A 71 19.63 -12.26 -5.22
CA PHE A 71 20.75 -12.08 -6.13
C PHE A 71 21.88 -13.08 -5.85
N PRO A 72 22.83 -13.29 -6.77
CA PRO A 72 23.93 -14.23 -6.57
C PRO A 72 24.69 -13.97 -5.26
N GLY A 73 24.80 -14.99 -4.40
CA GLY A 73 25.46 -14.90 -3.09
C GLY A 73 24.53 -14.56 -1.92
N GLU A 74 23.28 -14.17 -2.18
CA GLU A 74 22.27 -13.96 -1.15
C GLU A 74 21.38 -15.21 -0.99
N LYS A 75 20.70 -15.31 0.15
CA LYS A 75 19.80 -16.44 0.45
C LYS A 75 18.33 -16.07 0.26
N PHE A 76 17.54 -17.08 -0.07
CA PHE A 76 16.09 -16.95 -0.17
C PHE A 76 15.49 -16.46 1.15
N LYS A 77 14.52 -15.56 1.05
CA LYS A 77 13.71 -15.09 2.16
C LYS A 77 12.25 -15.08 1.76
N GLY A 78 11.36 -15.29 2.71
CA GLY A 78 9.92 -15.13 2.53
C GLY A 78 9.25 -14.79 3.85
N GLY A 79 7.93 -14.64 3.82
CA GLY A 79 7.19 -14.34 5.02
C GLY A 79 5.70 -14.33 4.83
N PHE A 80 5.01 -14.34 5.96
CA PHE A 80 3.57 -14.11 6.08
C PHE A 80 3.36 -12.88 6.95
N MET A 81 2.45 -12.00 6.53
CA MET A 81 2.16 -10.74 7.19
C MET A 81 0.66 -10.50 7.28
N MET A 82 0.26 -9.78 8.32
CA MET A 82 -1.05 -9.17 8.45
C MET A 82 -0.85 -7.65 8.47
N LYS A 83 -1.60 -6.94 7.63
CA LYS A 83 -1.58 -5.47 7.56
C LYS A 83 -2.93 -4.91 7.99
N ALA A 84 -2.91 -3.79 8.69
CA ALA A 84 -4.10 -3.01 9.00
C ALA A 84 -3.88 -1.59 8.49
N ASP A 85 -4.61 -1.21 7.44
CA ASP A 85 -4.43 0.05 6.74
C ASP A 85 -5.63 0.98 6.96
N TYR A 86 -5.36 2.24 7.28
CA TYR A 86 -6.34 3.32 7.31
C TYR A 86 -6.29 4.11 6.00
N HIS A 87 -7.45 4.32 5.38
CA HIS A 87 -7.63 4.99 4.10
C HIS A 87 -8.20 6.40 4.31
N TRP A 88 -7.53 7.43 3.78
CA TRP A 88 -7.90 8.83 4.02
C TRP A 88 -8.99 9.37 3.09
N ASN A 89 -9.55 8.53 2.23
CA ASN A 89 -10.44 8.98 1.16
C ASN A 89 -11.56 9.88 1.64
N TYR A 90 -12.31 9.45 2.66
CA TYR A 90 -13.37 10.27 3.24
C TYR A 90 -12.86 11.51 3.96
N LEU A 91 -11.72 11.40 4.66
CA LEU A 91 -11.20 12.47 5.50
C LEU A 91 -10.81 13.71 4.68
N ILE A 92 -10.20 13.50 3.51
CA ILE A 92 -9.66 14.59 2.68
C ILE A 92 -10.30 14.69 1.28
N GLY A 93 -11.41 13.99 1.05
CA GLY A 93 -12.18 14.11 -0.20
C GLY A 93 -11.53 13.46 -1.42
N ILE A 94 -10.78 12.36 -1.25
CA ILE A 94 -10.16 11.64 -2.37
C ILE A 94 -11.26 10.93 -3.18
N PRO A 95 -11.28 11.10 -4.52
CA PRO A 95 -12.22 10.39 -5.38
C PRO A 95 -11.90 8.89 -5.42
N ALA A 96 -12.90 8.04 -5.66
CA ALA A 96 -12.80 6.58 -5.55
C ALA A 96 -11.78 5.90 -6.49
N ASN A 97 -11.31 6.62 -7.52
CA ASN A 97 -10.27 6.12 -8.42
C ASN A 97 -8.85 6.32 -7.87
N TYR A 98 -8.69 7.04 -6.77
CA TYR A 98 -7.45 7.13 -6.02
C TYR A 98 -7.68 6.62 -4.60
N ASP A 99 -6.64 6.11 -3.99
CA ASP A 99 -6.65 5.62 -2.63
C ASP A 99 -5.30 5.92 -2.01
N PHE A 100 -5.32 6.51 -0.83
CA PHE A 100 -4.11 6.83 -0.07
C PHE A 100 -4.29 6.27 1.33
N TYR A 101 -3.31 5.50 1.78
CA TYR A 101 -3.42 4.74 3.02
C TYR A 101 -2.10 4.68 3.77
N ALA A 102 -2.20 4.46 5.07
CA ALA A 102 -1.09 4.04 5.89
C ALA A 102 -1.56 3.06 6.95
N GLY A 103 -0.63 2.24 7.39
CA GLY A 103 -0.94 1.18 8.31
C GLY A 103 0.26 0.66 9.06
N ALA A 104 -0.05 -0.34 9.87
CA ALA A 104 0.95 -1.17 10.52
C ALA A 104 0.86 -2.59 9.94
N ARG A 105 1.97 -3.31 10.04
CA ARG A 105 2.09 -4.70 9.60
C ARG A 105 2.82 -5.52 10.63
N ALA A 106 2.37 -6.76 10.81
CA ALA A 106 2.97 -7.72 11.73
C ALA A 106 2.88 -9.14 11.19
N GLY A 107 3.91 -9.94 11.43
CA GLY A 107 3.94 -11.32 10.98
C GLY A 107 5.28 -12.00 11.24
N VAL A 108 5.65 -12.92 10.36
CA VAL A 108 6.83 -13.76 10.52
C VAL A 108 7.55 -13.87 9.19
N SER A 109 8.85 -13.60 9.20
CA SER A 109 9.75 -13.87 8.09
C SER A 109 10.50 -15.18 8.32
N PHE A 110 10.81 -15.87 7.22
CA PHE A 110 11.56 -17.12 7.19
C PHE A 110 12.59 -17.13 6.04
N GLY A 111 13.57 -18.02 6.15
CA GLY A 111 14.68 -18.16 5.20
C GLY A 111 15.84 -18.86 5.86
N GLU A 112 16.81 -18.08 6.36
CA GLU A 112 17.87 -18.60 7.24
C GLU A 112 17.34 -18.92 8.64
N ASP A 113 16.63 -17.96 9.22
CA ASP A 113 16.02 -18.04 10.54
C ASP A 113 14.55 -17.63 10.44
N ILE A 114 13.78 -18.02 11.46
CA ILE A 114 12.41 -17.57 11.65
C ILE A 114 12.42 -16.43 12.67
N TYR A 115 11.90 -15.27 12.30
CA TYR A 115 11.85 -14.12 13.20
C TYR A 115 10.55 -13.31 13.03
N PRO A 116 10.07 -12.64 14.09
CA PRO A 116 8.95 -11.72 13.98
C PRO A 116 9.29 -10.55 13.05
N ASP A 117 8.36 -10.21 12.15
CA ASP A 117 8.44 -9.03 11.29
C ASP A 117 7.35 -8.03 11.69
N LEU A 118 7.74 -6.82 12.06
CA LEU A 118 6.90 -5.68 12.41
C LEU A 118 7.31 -4.46 11.58
N GLY A 119 6.32 -3.70 11.14
CA GLY A 119 6.57 -2.48 10.40
C GLY A 119 5.37 -1.56 10.31
N ILE A 120 5.62 -0.43 9.65
CA ILE A 120 4.61 0.52 9.22
C ILE A 120 4.75 0.74 7.72
N GLN A 121 3.66 1.15 7.09
CA GLN A 121 3.63 1.39 5.65
C GLN A 121 2.78 2.60 5.31
N VAL A 122 3.13 3.25 4.21
CA VAL A 122 2.31 4.25 3.53
C VAL A 122 2.22 3.85 2.06
N GLY A 123 1.04 3.99 1.46
CA GLY A 123 0.83 3.57 0.10
C GLY A 123 -0.22 4.39 -0.62
N GLY A 124 -0.16 4.26 -1.94
CA GLY A 124 -1.10 4.85 -2.87
C GLY A 124 -1.61 3.81 -3.85
N ARG A 125 -2.83 4.00 -4.32
CA ARG A 125 -3.49 3.16 -5.31
C ARG A 125 -4.20 4.04 -6.33
N TRP A 126 -4.11 3.69 -7.60
CA TRP A 126 -4.83 4.34 -8.69
C TRP A 126 -5.55 3.31 -9.55
N TYR A 127 -6.85 3.50 -9.72
CA TYR A 127 -7.73 2.64 -10.50
C TYR A 127 -8.01 3.28 -11.86
N TRP A 128 -7.64 2.59 -12.94
CA TRP A 128 -7.97 3.00 -14.30
C TRP A 128 -9.31 2.42 -14.78
N SER A 129 -9.91 1.50 -14.02
CA SER A 129 -11.23 0.93 -14.28
C SER A 129 -11.96 0.61 -12.97
N SER A 130 -13.20 0.13 -13.06
CA SER A 130 -13.97 -0.30 -11.88
C SER A 130 -13.38 -1.55 -11.19
N VAL A 131 -12.53 -2.32 -11.89
CA VAL A 131 -11.95 -3.59 -11.41
C VAL A 131 -10.45 -3.47 -11.15
N TRP A 132 -9.74 -2.84 -12.07
CA TRP A 132 -8.27 -2.83 -12.07
C TRP A 132 -7.67 -1.51 -11.61
N GLY A 133 -6.61 -1.63 -10.82
CA GLY A 133 -5.74 -0.54 -10.42
C GLY A 133 -4.30 -0.99 -10.25
N MET A 134 -3.43 -0.02 -9.96
CA MET A 134 -2.05 -0.24 -9.57
C MET A 134 -1.82 0.33 -8.18
N ASN A 135 -0.92 -0.29 -7.42
CA ASN A 135 -0.53 0.16 -6.09
C ASN A 135 0.97 0.45 -6.03
N LEU A 136 1.32 1.28 -5.07
CA LEU A 136 2.69 1.58 -4.67
C LEU A 136 2.70 1.69 -3.15
N GLU A 137 3.61 1.00 -2.48
CA GLU A 137 3.74 0.99 -1.02
C GLU A 137 5.19 1.23 -0.62
N LEU A 138 5.39 2.08 0.37
CA LEU A 138 6.65 2.33 1.04
C LEU A 138 6.51 1.85 2.49
N ALA A 139 7.29 0.85 2.86
CA ALA A 139 7.28 0.28 4.20
C ALA A 139 8.63 0.48 4.92
N ALA A 140 8.55 0.56 6.24
CA ALA A 140 9.67 0.70 7.15
C ALA A 140 9.47 -0.21 8.37
N GLY A 141 10.56 -0.84 8.84
CA GLY A 141 10.51 -1.80 9.95
C GLY A 141 11.50 -2.95 9.75
N THR A 142 11.17 -4.11 10.29
CA THR A 142 11.97 -5.35 10.19
C THR A 142 11.64 -6.16 8.93
N GLY A 143 11.36 -5.48 7.81
CA GLY A 143 10.80 -6.08 6.60
C GLY A 143 10.67 -5.03 5.47
N PHE A 144 10.29 -5.45 4.26
CA PHE A 144 10.60 -4.80 2.97
C PHE A 144 10.20 -3.33 2.76
N GLY A 145 10.91 -2.68 1.82
CA GLY A 145 10.85 -1.26 1.49
C GLY A 145 9.82 -0.86 0.42
N PHE A 146 10.28 -0.51 -0.78
CA PHE A 146 9.43 0.00 -1.87
C PHE A 146 8.83 -1.15 -2.68
N THR A 147 7.50 -1.21 -2.80
CA THR A 147 6.78 -2.17 -3.64
C THR A 147 5.83 -1.47 -4.60
N PHE A 148 5.55 -2.12 -5.72
CA PHE A 148 4.59 -1.69 -6.73
C PHE A 148 3.92 -2.91 -7.34
N GLY A 149 2.65 -2.78 -7.70
CA GLY A 149 1.88 -3.93 -8.17
C GLY A 149 0.53 -3.56 -8.77
N LEU A 150 -0.25 -4.60 -9.03
CA LEU A 150 -1.61 -4.52 -9.51
C LEU A 150 -2.58 -4.82 -8.39
N SER A 151 -3.76 -4.21 -8.49
CA SER A 151 -4.89 -4.35 -7.59
C SER A 151 -6.12 -4.75 -8.39
N VAL A 152 -6.84 -5.76 -7.92
CA VAL A 152 -8.04 -6.31 -8.57
C VAL A 152 -9.17 -6.35 -7.55
N LYS A 153 -10.20 -5.52 -7.76
CA LYS A 153 -11.43 -5.56 -6.95
C LYS A 153 -12.24 -6.80 -7.33
N LEU A 154 -12.83 -7.45 -6.33
CA LEU A 154 -13.63 -8.67 -6.46
C LEU A 154 -15.13 -8.40 -6.41
#